data_AF-A0A6B1FED2-F1
#
_entry.id   AF-A0A6B1FED2-F1
#
_cell.length_a   1.000
_cell.length_b   1.000
_cell.length_c   1.000
_cell.angle_alpha   90.00
_cell.angle_beta   90.00
_cell.angle_gamma   90.00
#
_symmetry.space_group_name_H-M   'P 1'
#
loop_
_entity.id
_entity.type
_entity.pdbx_description
1 polymer ?
#
loop_
_entity_poly.entity_id
_entity_poly.type
_entity_poly.pdbx_seq_one_letter_code
_entity_poly.pdbx_strand_id
1 'polypeptide(L)' 'MKKALGLLAGLFLLSLAARAFQTASLGWSEGHPDVGFWWSVITGFLTIAGLGAVIGTLIHTRKAG' A
#
# COMPACT_ATOMS: atom_id res chain seq x y z
N MET A 1 -1.12 20.74 8.60
CA MET A 1 -1.89 20.28 7.41
C MET A 1 -1.12 19.29 6.54
N LYS A 2 0.15 19.55 6.16
CA LYS A 2 0.95 18.64 5.30
C LYS A 2 1.19 17.23 5.89
N LYS A 3 1.39 17.13 7.22
CA LYS A 3 1.48 15.86 7.97
C LYS A 3 0.24 14.97 7.80
N ALA A 4 -0.95 15.54 7.95
CA ALA A 4 -2.20 14.79 7.92
C ALA A 4 -2.50 14.26 6.52
N LEU A 5 -2.23 15.06 5.49
CA LEU A 5 -2.40 14.68 4.08
C LEU A 5 -1.56 13.47 3.68
N GLY A 6 -0.27 13.46 4.04
CA GLY A 6 0.62 12.35 3.71
C GLY A 6 0.30 11.06 4.48
N LEU A 7 -0.13 11.18 5.74
CA LEU A 7 -0.61 10.02 6.52
C LEU A 7 -1.93 9.46 5.98
N LEU A 8 -2.89 10.32 5.64
CA LEU A 8 -4.17 9.89 5.04
C LEU A 8 -3.96 9.23 3.67
N ALA A 9 -3.11 9.81 2.82
CA ALA A 9 -2.76 9.22 1.54
C ALA A 9 -2.08 7.85 1.72
N GLY A 10 -1.14 7.74 2.67
CA GLY A 10 -0.50 6.48 3.00
C GLY A 10 -1.46 5.41 3.49
N LEU A 11 -2.37 5.76 4.41
CA LEU A 11 -3.41 4.86 4.91
C LEU A 11 -4.39 4.42 3.81
N PHE A 12 -4.74 5.32 2.89
CA PHE A 12 -5.58 4.99 1.73
C PHE A 12 -4.88 3.99 0.79
N LEU A 13 -3.59 4.20 0.49
CA LEU A 13 -2.83 3.26 -0.34
C LEU A 13 -2.66 1.90 0.33
N LEU A 14 -2.45 1.86 1.65
CA LEU A 14 -2.37 0.62 2.42
C LEU A 14 -3.72 -0.13 2.49
N SER A 15 -4.85 0.58 2.61
CA SER A 15 -6.16 -0.07 2.58
C SER A 15 -6.46 -0.64 1.19
N LEU A 16 -6.06 0.06 0.12
CA LEU A 16 -6.15 -0.45 -1.24
C LEU A 16 -5.21 -1.66 -1.45
N ALA A 17 -4.01 -1.64 -0.88
CA ALA A 17 -3.09 -2.77 -0.89
C ALA A 17 -3.70 -4.00 -0.21
N ALA A 18 -4.38 -3.84 0.93
CA ALA A 18 -5.05 -4.93 1.63
C ALA A 18 -6.17 -5.56 0.79
N ARG A 19 -6.93 -4.74 0.04
CA ARG A 19 -7.96 -5.23 -0.88
C ARG A 19 -7.34 -5.96 -2.07
N ALA A 20 -6.29 -5.41 -2.67
CA ALA A 20 -5.56 -6.06 -3.74
C ALA A 20 -4.98 -7.41 -3.30
N PHE A 21 -4.50 -7.50 -2.06
CA PHE A 21 -4.00 -8.75 -1.49
C PHE A 21 -5.10 -9.80 -1.36
N GLN A 22 -6.29 -9.42 -0.88
CA GLN A 22 -7.44 -10.33 -0.82
C GLN A 22 -7.80 -10.89 -2.20
N THR A 23 -7.83 -10.04 -3.22
CA THR A 23 -8.09 -10.48 -4.60
C THR A 23 -6.98 -11.38 -5.13
N ALA A 24 -5.71 -11.10 -4.82
CA ALA A 24 -4.60 -11.96 -5.15
C ALA A 24 -4.76 -13.34 -4.49
N SER A 25 -5.03 -13.39 -3.19
CA SER A 25 -5.24 -14.64 -2.43
C SER A 25 -6.38 -15.48 -3.00
N LEU A 26 -7.49 -14.85 -3.43
CA LEU A 26 -8.58 -15.54 -4.12
C LEU A 26 -8.12 -16.13 -5.46
N GLY A 27 -7.41 -15.36 -6.28
CA GLY A 27 -6.85 -15.86 -7.55
C GLY A 27 -5.95 -17.09 -7.35
N TRP A 28 -5.07 -17.06 -6.35
CA TRP A 28 -4.24 -18.22 -5.98
C TRP A 28 -5.07 -19.41 -5.49
N SER A 29 -6.09 -19.17 -4.67
CA SER A 29 -6.94 -20.21 -4.09
C SER A 29 -7.90 -20.86 -5.09
N GLU A 30 -8.33 -20.13 -6.12
CA GLU A 30 -9.31 -20.60 -7.11
C GLU A 30 -8.65 -21.21 -8.35
N GLY A 31 -7.31 -21.30 -8.38
CA GLY A 31 -6.58 -21.87 -9.51
C GLY A 31 -6.43 -20.92 -10.70
N HIS A 32 -6.52 -19.60 -10.47
CA HIS A 32 -6.30 -18.53 -11.46
C HIS A 32 -4.94 -17.84 -11.19
N PRO A 33 -3.81 -18.45 -11.58
CA PRO A 33 -2.48 -17.97 -11.23
C PRO A 33 -2.13 -16.62 -11.87
N ASP A 34 -2.70 -16.29 -13.02
CA ASP A 34 -2.56 -14.99 -13.69
C ASP A 34 -3.18 -13.86 -12.85
N VAL A 35 -4.40 -14.09 -12.33
CA VAL A 35 -5.10 -13.17 -11.42
C VAL A 35 -4.30 -13.04 -10.13
N GLY A 36 -3.90 -14.16 -9.53
CA GLY A 36 -3.08 -14.17 -8.32
C GLY A 36 -1.77 -13.38 -8.49
N PHE A 37 -1.06 -13.61 -9.59
CA PHE A 37 0.22 -12.96 -9.88
C PHE A 37 0.09 -11.45 -10.05
N TRP A 38 -0.79 -10.98 -10.95
CA TRP A 38 -0.89 -9.56 -11.23
C TRP A 38 -1.42 -8.76 -10.04
N TRP A 39 -2.38 -9.31 -9.27
CA TRP A 39 -2.85 -8.66 -8.05
C TRP A 39 -1.78 -8.67 -6.94
N SER A 40 -0.92 -9.69 -6.84
CA SER A 40 0.24 -9.68 -5.94
C SER A 40 1.24 -8.59 -6.31
N VAL A 41 1.51 -8.39 -7.61
CA VAL A 41 2.38 -7.31 -8.10
C VAL A 41 1.81 -5.94 -7.71
N ILE A 42 0.51 -5.71 -7.95
CA ILE A 42 -0.18 -4.47 -7.58
C ILE A 42 -0.11 -4.24 -6.06
N THR A 43 -0.36 -5.28 -5.27
CA THR A 43 -0.27 -5.24 -3.81
C THR A 43 1.13 -4.77 -3.36
N GLY A 44 2.18 -5.31 -3.97
CA GLY A 44 3.56 -4.92 -3.70
C GLY A 44 3.80 -3.43 -3.93
N PHE A 45 3.42 -2.92 -5.10
CA PHE A 45 3.58 -1.49 -5.43
C PHE A 45 2.77 -0.58 -4.51
N LEU A 46 1.51 -0.92 -4.22
CA LEU A 46 0.67 -0.13 -3.31
C LEU A 46 1.21 -0.12 -1.88
N THR A 47 1.75 -1.24 -1.41
CA THR A 47 2.37 -1.35 -0.10
C THR A 47 3.60 -0.46 -0.01
N ILE A 48 4.48 -0.50 -1.02
CA ILE A 48 5.67 0.37 -1.10
C ILE A 48 5.26 1.85 -1.15
N ALA A 49 4.27 2.20 -1.97
CA ALA A 49 3.78 3.57 -2.09
C ALA A 49 3.16 4.08 -0.78
N GLY A 50 2.32 3.26 -0.14
CA GLY A 50 1.69 3.58 1.13
C GLY A 50 2.70 3.74 2.27
N LEU A 51 3.63 2.80 2.40
CA LEU A 51 4.72 2.89 3.38
C LEU A 51 5.63 4.09 3.10
N GLY A 52 5.98 4.34 1.84
CA GLY A 52 6.77 5.51 1.44
C GLY A 52 6.08 6.83 1.78
N ALA A 53 4.76 6.92 1.58
CA ALA A 53 3.97 8.08 1.97
C ALA A 53 3.96 8.27 3.49
N VAL A 54 3.73 7.20 4.27
CA VAL A 54 3.72 7.27 5.75
C VAL A 54 5.11 7.64 6.28
N ILE A 55 6.14 6.86 5.93
CA ILE A 55 7.51 7.04 6.40
C ILE A 55 8.08 8.38 5.93
N GLY A 56 7.92 8.71 4.65
CA GLY A 56 8.36 9.99 4.09
C GLY A 56 7.71 11.17 4.82
N THR A 57 6.42 11.07 5.11
CA THR A 57 5.70 12.07 5.91
C THR A 57 6.25 12.14 7.33
N LEU A 58 6.54 11.02 7.99
CA LEU A 58 7.10 11.03 9.36
C LEU A 58 8.52 11.61 9.39
N ILE A 59 9.37 11.29 8.42
CA ILE A 59 10.76 11.79 8.34
C ILE A 59 10.77 13.28 8.04
N HIS A 60 10.05 13.75 7.02
CA HIS A 60 10.02 15.17 6.62
C HIS A 60 9.38 16.08 7.67
N THR A 61 8.81 15.49 8.71
CA THR A 61 8.07 16.22 9.72
C THR A 61 8.58 15.99 11.14
N ARG A 62 9.71 15.26 11.27
CA ARG A 62 10.65 15.42 12.39
C ARG A 62 11.27 16.80 12.25
N LYS A 63 11.02 17.70 13.20
CA LYS A 63 11.86 18.89 13.38
C LYS A 63 13.27 18.38 13.69
N ALA A 64 14.28 18.91 13.00
CA ALA A 64 15.66 18.83 13.48
C ALA A 64 15.63 19.37 14.92
N GLY A 65 16.00 18.51 15.87
CA GLY A 65 16.17 18.89 17.26
C GLY A 65 17.41 19.76 17.41
#